data_AF-A3CYE9-F1
#
_entry.id   AF-A3CYE9-F1
#
_cell.length_a   1.000
_cell.length_b   1.000
_cell.length_c   1.000
_cell.angle_alpha   90.00
_cell.angle_beta   90.00
_cell.angle_gamma   90.00
#
_symmetry.space_group_name_H-M   'P 1'
#
loop_
_entity.id
_entity.type
_entity.pdbx_description
1 polymer ?
#
loop_
_entity_poly.entity_id
_entity_poly.type
_entity_poly.pdbx_seq_one_letter_code
_entity_poly.pdbx_strand_id
1 'polypeptide(L)'
;MDRDSPEPSGGRKIPKLPDLKIPKLPKIAVTREKALAAAGTAVFVVVVAFIGGAILLNYSEDQQIAAFHSHVSASEADLFLVSGKITSHMRIPTNDLSVAECDAHVREFAAIANYGRAVTAYHRQIVAADTVPGAYAGARSAYVRALDNLNRAFTFWSSAAGAYEMRDYSAANRNIGEADRAWREYNTAITDYDRELRAVEEGTEVPPA
;
A
#
# COMPACT_ATOMS: atom_id res chain seq x y z
N MET A 1 55.96 70.40 -70.44
CA MET A 1 54.72 71.19 -70.50
C MET A 1 53.74 70.51 -69.57
N ASP A 2 53.11 71.12 -68.59
CA ASP A 2 53.18 72.45 -67.97
C ASP A 2 52.42 72.34 -66.63
N ARG A 3 52.61 73.29 -65.72
CA ARG A 3 51.98 73.38 -64.39
C ARG A 3 50.50 73.80 -64.48
N ASP A 4 49.68 73.44 -63.48
CA ASP A 4 49.03 74.40 -62.55
C ASP A 4 47.99 73.74 -61.62
N SER A 5 48.07 74.09 -60.33
CA SER A 5 47.09 73.83 -59.24
C SER A 5 45.96 74.90 -59.29
N PRO A 6 44.82 74.84 -58.54
CA PRO A 6 44.74 74.77 -57.05
C PRO A 6 43.49 74.05 -56.41
N GLU A 7 43.53 73.92 -55.08
CA GLU A 7 42.45 73.56 -54.12
C GLU A 7 41.33 74.67 -54.00
N PRO A 8 40.17 74.54 -53.26
CA PRO A 8 39.93 73.76 -52.01
C PRO A 8 38.49 73.18 -51.76
N SER A 9 38.33 72.55 -50.58
CA SER A 9 37.13 72.53 -49.68
C SER A 9 36.04 71.45 -49.83
N GLY A 10 35.71 70.79 -48.70
CA GLY A 10 34.37 70.25 -48.45
C GLY A 10 34.32 68.87 -47.76
N GLY A 11 34.30 68.84 -46.43
CA GLY A 11 34.26 67.60 -45.64
C GLY A 11 32.89 66.90 -45.56
N ARG A 12 32.91 65.62 -45.15
CA ARG A 12 31.75 64.97 -44.51
C ARG A 12 32.21 63.95 -43.46
N LYS A 13 31.72 64.18 -42.23
CA LYS A 13 32.00 63.45 -41.00
C LYS A 13 31.30 62.09 -40.99
N ILE A 14 32.01 61.05 -40.59
CA ILE A 14 31.44 59.72 -40.28
C ILE A 14 30.81 59.80 -38.87
N PRO A 15 29.59 59.28 -38.63
CA PRO A 15 28.96 59.31 -37.31
C PRO A 15 29.69 58.35 -36.34
N LYS A 16 30.03 58.85 -35.15
CA LYS A 16 30.46 58.03 -34.00
C LYS A 16 29.27 57.19 -33.52
N LEU A 17 29.45 55.87 -33.42
CA LEU A 17 28.51 55.01 -32.70
C LEU A 17 28.43 55.45 -31.23
N PRO A 18 27.24 55.40 -30.61
CA PRO A 18 27.10 55.63 -29.18
C PRO A 18 27.80 54.51 -28.39
N ASP A 19 28.64 54.93 -27.46
CA ASP A 19 29.42 54.09 -26.57
C ASP A 19 28.46 53.37 -25.58
N LEU A 20 28.18 52.09 -25.81
CA LEU A 20 27.41 51.27 -24.87
C LEU A 20 28.26 51.02 -23.63
N LYS A 21 28.03 51.82 -22.59
CA LYS A 21 28.53 51.56 -21.24
C LYS A 21 27.94 50.26 -20.71
N ILE A 22 28.68 49.17 -20.87
CA ILE A 22 28.43 47.90 -20.18
C ILE A 22 28.53 48.19 -18.68
N PRO A 23 27.49 47.95 -17.87
CA PRO A 23 27.60 48.05 -16.41
C PRO A 23 28.68 47.08 -15.95
N LYS A 24 29.75 47.60 -15.35
CA LYS A 24 30.77 46.76 -14.71
C LYS A 24 30.09 45.96 -13.59
N LEU A 25 29.86 44.67 -13.83
CA LEU A 25 29.54 43.72 -12.78
C LEU A 25 30.68 43.79 -11.73
N PRO A 26 30.36 43.99 -10.45
CA PRO A 26 31.38 44.01 -9.41
C PRO A 26 32.08 42.65 -9.41
N LYS A 27 33.40 42.65 -9.64
CA LYS A 27 34.24 41.47 -9.44
C LYS A 27 34.25 41.15 -7.95
N ILE A 28 33.37 40.25 -7.53
CA ILE A 28 33.41 39.67 -6.20
C ILE A 28 34.65 38.76 -6.18
N ALA A 29 35.74 39.26 -5.60
CA ALA A 29 36.92 38.45 -5.32
C ALA A 29 36.57 37.48 -4.17
N VAL A 30 36.11 36.28 -4.53
CA VAL A 30 35.91 35.20 -3.56
C VAL A 30 37.29 34.68 -3.19
N THR A 31 37.75 35.00 -1.98
CA THR A 31 39.00 34.44 -1.44
C THR A 31 38.86 32.93 -1.26
N ARG A 32 39.96 32.19 -1.43
CA ARG A 32 39.97 30.70 -1.35
C ARG A 32 39.34 30.19 -0.05
N GLU A 33 39.51 30.91 1.05
CA GLU A 33 38.88 30.63 2.34
C GLU A 33 37.35 30.79 2.31
N LYS A 34 36.82 31.84 1.67
CA LYS A 34 35.37 32.02 1.49
C LYS A 34 34.77 30.98 0.55
N ALA A 35 35.52 30.56 -0.47
CA ALA A 35 35.11 29.48 -1.36
C ALA A 35 35.10 28.13 -0.64
N LEU A 36 36.11 27.83 0.18
CA LEU A 36 36.18 26.61 1.00
C LEU A 36 35.08 26.57 2.07
N ALA A 37 34.83 27.70 2.74
CA ALA A 37 33.74 27.81 3.70
C ALA A 37 32.38 27.60 3.03
N ALA A 38 32.12 28.25 1.90
CA ALA A 38 30.88 28.09 1.14
C ALA A 38 30.69 26.66 0.60
N ALA A 39 31.76 26.03 0.10
CA ALA A 39 31.74 24.64 -0.35
C ALA A 39 31.48 23.68 0.82
N GLY A 40 32.12 23.90 1.97
CA GLY A 40 31.89 23.13 3.19
C GLY A 40 30.44 23.25 3.69
N THR A 41 29.88 24.46 3.71
CA THR A 41 28.47 24.68 4.06
C THR A 41 27.52 23.98 3.08
N ALA A 42 27.79 24.05 1.78
CA ALA A 42 26.96 23.38 0.77
C ALA A 42 26.97 21.85 0.93
N VAL A 43 28.15 21.25 1.15
CA VAL A 43 28.27 19.81 1.41
C VAL A 43 27.54 19.43 2.69
N PHE A 44 27.70 20.20 3.77
CA PHE A 44 27.01 19.95 5.03
C PHE A 44 25.48 19.98 4.90
N VAL A 45 24.92 20.97 4.18
CA VAL A 45 23.48 21.06 3.93
C VAL A 45 22.98 19.85 3.15
N VAL A 46 23.71 19.42 2.11
CA VAL A 46 23.37 18.22 1.34
C VAL A 46 23.37 16.98 2.23
N VAL A 47 24.39 16.81 3.08
CA VAL A 47 24.47 15.67 4.01
C VAL A 47 23.32 15.67 5.02
N VAL A 48 23.01 16.83 5.63
CA VAL A 48 21.90 16.95 6.58
C VAL A 48 20.55 16.67 5.91
N ALA A 49 20.33 17.17 4.69
CA ALA A 49 19.11 16.90 3.94
C ALA A 49 18.97 15.41 3.59
N PHE A 50 20.09 14.75 3.23
CA PHE A 50 20.09 13.34 2.88
C PHE A 50 19.84 12.44 4.11
N ILE A 51 20.58 12.67 5.20
CA ILE A 51 20.44 11.90 6.45
C ILE A 51 19.07 12.18 7.09
N GLY A 52 18.68 13.46 7.19
CA GLY A 52 17.38 13.85 7.74
C GLY A 52 16.21 13.31 6.91
N GLY A 53 16.33 13.31 5.58
CA GLY A 53 15.36 12.71 4.68
C GLY A 53 15.24 11.20 4.86
N ALA A 54 16.36 10.48 4.97
CA ALA A 54 16.37 9.04 5.20
C ALA A 54 15.71 8.66 6.54
N ILE A 55 15.98 9.41 7.61
CA ILE A 55 15.37 9.18 8.93
C ILE A 55 13.84 9.37 8.87
N LEU A 56 13.36 10.43 8.20
CA LEU A 56 11.93 10.69 8.08
C LEU A 56 11.21 9.62 7.24
N LEU A 57 11.83 9.16 6.15
CA LEU A 57 11.28 8.08 5.34
C LEU A 57 11.16 6.79 6.16
N ASN A 58 12.23 6.37 6.83
CA ASN A 58 12.23 5.18 7.68
C ASN A 58 11.18 5.26 8.79
N TYR A 59 11.07 6.42 9.47
CA TYR A 59 10.04 6.63 10.49
C TYR A 59 8.62 6.47 9.95
N SER A 60 8.38 6.93 8.71
CA SER A 60 7.06 6.78 8.07
C SER A 60 6.78 5.33 7.63
N GLU A 61 7.82 4.58 7.23
CA GLU A 61 7.72 3.16 6.88
C GLU A 61 7.43 2.31 8.13
N ASP A 62 8.12 2.56 9.24
CA ASP A 62 7.88 1.87 10.51
C ASP A 62 6.43 2.08 10.99
N GLN A 63 5.91 3.30 10.85
CA GLN A 63 4.52 3.60 11.20
C GLN A 63 3.52 2.88 10.29
N GLN A 64 3.81 2.79 8.98
CA GLN A 64 2.99 2.05 8.02
C GLN A 64 2.98 0.54 8.32
N ILE A 65 4.14 -0.03 8.60
CA ILE A 65 4.29 -1.45 8.98
C ILE A 65 3.50 -1.71 10.28
N ALA A 66 3.69 -0.89 11.32
CA ALA A 66 2.99 -1.05 12.58
C ALA A 66 1.46 -0.97 12.44
N ALA A 67 0.95 -0.05 11.62
CA ALA A 67 -0.47 0.06 11.33
C ALA A 67 -1.00 -1.21 10.64
N PHE A 68 -0.31 -1.69 9.61
CA PHE A 68 -0.66 -2.92 8.91
C PHE A 68 -0.74 -4.14 9.86
N HIS A 69 0.30 -4.36 10.69
CA HIS A 69 0.29 -5.46 11.67
C HIS A 69 -0.82 -5.32 12.71
N SER A 70 -1.11 -4.10 13.14
CA SER A 70 -2.21 -3.83 14.08
C SER A 70 -3.56 -4.19 13.46
N HIS A 71 -3.80 -3.82 12.20
CA HIS A 71 -5.05 -4.14 11.49
C HIS A 71 -5.18 -5.64 11.22
N VAL A 72 -4.10 -6.31 10.82
CA VAL A 72 -4.10 -7.77 10.66
C VAL A 72 -4.38 -8.47 11.99
N SER A 73 -3.71 -8.08 13.08
CA SER A 73 -3.95 -8.64 14.41
C SER A 73 -5.41 -8.46 14.87
N ALA A 74 -5.99 -7.28 14.64
CA ALA A 74 -7.39 -7.02 14.96
C ALA A 74 -8.34 -7.89 14.13
N SER A 75 -8.05 -8.04 12.82
CA SER A 75 -8.78 -8.92 11.92
C SER A 75 -8.75 -10.37 12.39
N GLU A 76 -7.57 -10.90 12.74
CA GLU A 76 -7.43 -12.27 13.22
C GLU A 76 -8.18 -12.52 14.52
N ALA A 77 -8.13 -11.59 15.47
CA ALA A 77 -8.85 -11.69 16.73
C ALA A 77 -10.37 -11.79 16.53
N ASP A 78 -10.94 -10.93 15.69
CA ASP A 78 -12.37 -10.94 15.39
C ASP A 78 -12.78 -12.20 14.61
N LEU A 79 -11.98 -12.58 13.60
CA LEU A 79 -12.26 -13.77 12.79
C LEU A 79 -12.11 -15.07 13.58
N PHE A 80 -11.23 -15.11 14.59
CA PHE A 80 -11.14 -16.23 15.51
C PHE A 80 -12.46 -16.43 16.28
N LEU A 81 -13.11 -15.36 16.73
CA LEU A 81 -14.41 -15.43 17.38
C LEU A 81 -15.50 -15.94 16.44
N VAL A 82 -15.51 -15.48 15.18
CA VAL A 82 -16.45 -15.98 14.15
C VAL A 82 -16.20 -17.46 13.87
N SER A 83 -14.94 -17.86 13.71
CA SER A 83 -14.52 -19.25 13.50
C SER A 83 -14.94 -20.16 14.65
N GLY A 84 -14.80 -19.68 15.90
CA GLY A 84 -15.27 -20.41 17.08
C GLY A 84 -16.79 -20.60 17.06
N LYS A 85 -17.56 -19.56 16.73
CA LYS A 85 -19.03 -19.65 16.64
C LYS A 85 -19.48 -20.65 15.57
N ILE A 86 -18.94 -20.57 14.36
CA ILE A 86 -19.35 -21.46 13.26
C ILE A 86 -18.92 -22.90 13.51
N THR A 87 -17.71 -23.13 14.03
CA THR A 87 -17.23 -24.47 14.39
C THR A 87 -18.08 -25.07 15.50
N SER A 88 -18.42 -24.29 16.52
CA SER A 88 -19.32 -24.73 17.60
C SER A 88 -20.68 -25.12 17.05
N HIS A 89 -21.25 -24.29 16.17
CA HIS A 89 -22.54 -24.53 15.55
C HIS A 89 -22.56 -25.81 14.73
N MET A 90 -21.56 -25.99 13.85
CA MET A 90 -21.42 -27.17 12.99
C MET A 90 -21.22 -28.48 13.75
N ARG A 91 -20.78 -28.43 15.02
CA ARG A 91 -20.59 -29.61 15.86
C ARG A 91 -21.85 -30.08 16.59
N ILE A 92 -22.92 -29.30 16.58
CA ILE A 92 -24.18 -29.68 17.22
C ILE A 92 -24.77 -30.87 16.44
N PRO A 93 -24.99 -32.02 17.08
CA PRO A 93 -25.61 -33.16 16.41
C PRO A 93 -27.02 -32.81 15.96
N THR A 94 -27.34 -33.06 14.69
CA THR A 94 -28.66 -32.76 14.12
C THR A 94 -29.58 -33.98 13.99
N ASN A 95 -29.11 -35.16 14.39
CA ASN A 95 -29.80 -36.44 14.12
C ASN A 95 -31.12 -36.60 14.89
N ASP A 96 -31.25 -35.96 16.04
CA ASP A 96 -32.42 -36.06 16.93
C ASP A 96 -33.31 -34.81 16.86
N LEU A 97 -33.01 -33.86 15.97
CA LEU A 97 -33.78 -32.63 15.84
C LEU A 97 -35.09 -32.88 15.10
N SER A 98 -36.17 -32.30 15.63
CA SER A 98 -37.42 -32.14 14.89
C SER A 98 -37.22 -31.22 13.67
N VAL A 99 -38.17 -31.24 12.73
CA VAL A 99 -38.12 -30.37 11.55
C VAL A 99 -38.04 -28.89 11.93
N ALA A 100 -38.79 -28.45 12.95
CA ALA A 100 -38.76 -27.06 13.41
C ALA A 100 -37.40 -26.68 14.02
N GLU A 101 -36.74 -27.62 14.70
CA GLU A 101 -35.40 -27.41 15.26
C GLU A 101 -34.33 -27.40 14.16
N CYS A 102 -34.45 -28.24 13.14
CA CYS A 102 -33.61 -28.17 11.93
C CYS A 102 -33.75 -26.82 11.23
N ASP A 103 -34.96 -26.32 11.04
CA ASP A 103 -35.20 -25.00 10.43
C ASP A 103 -34.57 -23.87 11.26
N ALA A 104 -34.72 -23.92 12.59
CA ALA A 104 -34.07 -22.96 13.49
C ALA A 104 -32.54 -23.04 13.42
N HIS A 105 -31.99 -24.25 13.39
CA HIS A 105 -30.56 -24.50 13.30
C HIS A 105 -29.95 -23.95 11.98
N VAL A 106 -30.66 -24.10 10.87
CA VAL A 106 -30.25 -23.56 9.57
C VAL A 106 -30.31 -22.03 9.54
N ARG A 107 -31.33 -21.42 10.15
CA ARG A 107 -31.41 -19.95 10.28
C ARG A 107 -30.28 -19.37 11.10
N GLU A 108 -29.94 -20.01 12.21
CA GLU A 108 -28.81 -19.59 13.04
C GLU A 108 -27.48 -19.74 12.28
N PHE A 109 -27.30 -20.83 11.53
CA PHE A 109 -26.15 -21.00 10.65
C PHE A 109 -26.05 -19.87 9.61
N ALA A 110 -27.17 -19.51 8.98
CA ALA A 110 -27.23 -18.40 8.04
C ALA A 110 -26.86 -17.06 8.69
N ALA A 111 -27.33 -16.82 9.92
CA ALA A 111 -27.02 -15.61 10.67
C ALA A 111 -25.52 -15.51 11.02
N ILE A 112 -24.92 -16.61 11.49
CA ILE A 112 -23.47 -16.67 11.76
C ILE A 112 -22.68 -16.42 10.48
N ALA A 113 -23.06 -17.05 9.37
CA ALA A 113 -22.39 -16.87 8.08
C ALA A 113 -22.50 -15.42 7.57
N ASN A 114 -23.68 -14.80 7.69
CA ASN A 114 -23.86 -13.39 7.31
C ASN A 114 -23.03 -12.44 8.18
N TYR A 115 -22.95 -12.71 9.49
CA TYR A 115 -22.09 -11.95 10.40
C TYR A 115 -20.61 -12.10 10.00
N GLY A 116 -20.15 -13.33 9.75
CA GLY A 116 -18.79 -13.60 9.29
C GLY A 116 -18.46 -12.86 7.99
N ARG A 117 -19.37 -12.89 7.00
CA ARG A 117 -19.23 -12.11 5.76
C ARG A 117 -19.04 -10.62 6.03
N ALA A 118 -19.84 -10.03 6.94
CA ALA A 118 -19.73 -8.61 7.26
C ALA A 118 -18.40 -8.27 7.94
N VAL A 119 -17.97 -9.06 8.93
CA VAL A 119 -16.70 -8.89 9.64
C VAL A 119 -15.52 -9.00 8.67
N THR A 120 -15.51 -10.02 7.81
CA THR A 120 -14.45 -10.18 6.81
C THR A 120 -14.42 -9.03 5.81
N ALA A 121 -15.58 -8.54 5.35
CA ALA A 121 -15.65 -7.41 4.43
C ALA A 121 -15.10 -6.11 5.05
N TYR A 122 -15.39 -5.87 6.34
CA TYR A 122 -14.87 -4.73 7.09
C TYR A 122 -13.34 -4.77 7.16
N HIS A 123 -12.77 -5.89 7.63
CA HIS A 123 -11.32 -6.04 7.75
C HIS A 123 -10.61 -5.99 6.39
N ARG A 124 -11.24 -6.55 5.35
CA ARG A 124 -10.71 -6.48 3.98
C ARG A 124 -10.57 -5.03 3.52
N GLN A 125 -11.56 -4.18 3.78
CA GLN A 125 -11.49 -2.77 3.39
C GLN A 125 -10.37 -2.01 4.11
N ILE A 126 -10.19 -2.27 5.41
CA ILE A 126 -9.15 -1.63 6.22
C ILE A 126 -7.77 -2.06 5.73
N VAL A 127 -7.50 -3.36 5.67
CA VAL A 127 -6.18 -3.86 5.25
C VAL A 127 -5.88 -3.51 3.78
N ALA A 128 -6.90 -3.52 2.92
CA ALA A 128 -6.75 -3.07 1.54
C ALA A 128 -6.58 -1.54 1.42
N ALA A 129 -6.80 -0.75 2.46
CA ALA A 129 -6.49 0.68 2.46
C ALA A 129 -5.09 0.99 3.00
N ASP A 130 -4.44 0.05 3.69
CA ASP A 130 -3.12 0.26 4.27
C ASP A 130 -2.09 0.60 3.18
N THR A 131 -1.36 1.69 3.42
CA THR A 131 -0.12 1.98 2.70
C THR A 131 0.97 1.21 3.40
N VAL A 132 1.71 0.40 2.65
CA VAL A 132 2.82 -0.41 3.17
C VAL A 132 4.05 -0.20 2.31
N PRO A 133 5.27 -0.33 2.86
CA PRO A 133 6.50 -0.34 2.07
C PRO A 133 6.45 -1.43 1.00
N GLY A 134 7.19 -1.21 -0.10
CA GLY A 134 7.17 -2.11 -1.26
C GLY A 134 7.46 -3.58 -0.91
N ALA A 135 8.34 -3.82 0.07
CA ALA A 135 8.66 -5.16 0.55
C ALA A 135 7.43 -5.90 1.14
N TYR A 136 6.56 -5.18 1.87
CA TYR A 136 5.34 -5.76 2.49
C TYR A 136 4.15 -5.88 1.53
N ALA A 137 4.27 -5.40 0.28
CA ALA A 137 3.17 -5.44 -0.68
C ALA A 137 2.69 -6.88 -0.97
N GLY A 138 3.61 -7.85 -0.99
CA GLY A 138 3.29 -9.27 -1.15
C GLY A 138 2.44 -9.81 0.00
N ALA A 139 2.88 -9.58 1.24
CA ALA A 139 2.16 -9.99 2.45
C ALA A 139 0.76 -9.35 2.50
N ARG A 140 0.64 -8.03 2.32
CA ARG A 140 -0.66 -7.35 2.29
C ARG A 140 -1.58 -7.92 1.19
N SER A 141 -1.05 -8.14 -0.02
CA SER A 141 -1.85 -8.71 -1.11
C SER A 141 -2.34 -10.12 -0.80
N ALA A 142 -1.50 -10.96 -0.19
CA ALA A 142 -1.87 -12.33 0.18
C ALA A 142 -2.94 -12.33 1.29
N TYR A 143 -2.82 -11.47 2.29
CA TYR A 143 -3.82 -11.36 3.36
C TYR A 143 -5.17 -10.85 2.86
N VAL A 144 -5.19 -9.83 1.98
CA VAL A 144 -6.44 -9.37 1.35
C VAL A 144 -7.10 -10.49 0.53
N ARG A 145 -6.30 -11.28 -0.20
CA ARG A 145 -6.80 -12.45 -0.94
C ARG A 145 -7.38 -13.51 0.00
N ALA A 146 -6.76 -13.73 1.16
CA ALA A 146 -7.31 -14.61 2.18
C ALA A 146 -8.69 -14.13 2.62
N LEU A 147 -8.83 -12.86 2.99
CA LEU A 147 -10.12 -12.28 3.38
C LEU A 147 -11.17 -12.39 2.26
N ASP A 148 -10.78 -12.23 1.00
CA ASP A 148 -11.70 -12.41 -0.13
C ASP A 148 -12.24 -13.84 -0.24
N ASN A 149 -11.38 -14.83 -0.08
CA ASN A 149 -11.78 -16.24 -0.10
C ASN A 149 -12.63 -16.62 1.12
N LEU A 150 -12.30 -16.09 2.30
CA LEU A 150 -13.11 -16.30 3.50
C LEU A 150 -14.51 -15.68 3.36
N ASN A 151 -14.60 -14.48 2.78
CA ASN A 151 -15.87 -13.82 2.50
C ASN A 151 -16.73 -14.64 1.51
N ARG A 152 -16.10 -15.22 0.48
CA ARG A 152 -16.76 -16.16 -0.45
C ARG A 152 -17.27 -17.40 0.26
N ALA A 153 -16.49 -18.00 1.16
CA ALA A 153 -16.92 -19.16 1.94
C ALA A 153 -18.17 -18.84 2.77
N PHE A 154 -18.18 -17.73 3.52
CA PHE A 154 -19.36 -17.27 4.27
C PHE A 154 -20.57 -17.00 3.37
N THR A 155 -20.36 -16.41 2.19
CA THR A 155 -21.43 -16.18 1.23
C THR A 155 -22.06 -17.48 0.75
N PHE A 156 -21.26 -18.50 0.47
CA PHE A 156 -21.75 -19.81 0.06
C PHE A 156 -22.44 -20.57 1.20
N TRP A 157 -21.93 -20.50 2.43
CA TRP A 157 -22.64 -21.06 3.60
C TRP A 157 -24.00 -20.42 3.82
N SER A 158 -24.10 -19.09 3.74
CA SER A 158 -25.39 -18.39 3.81
C SER A 158 -26.32 -18.79 2.67
N SER A 159 -25.79 -18.93 1.44
CA SER A 159 -26.57 -19.36 0.28
C SER A 159 -27.03 -20.81 0.39
N ALA A 160 -26.24 -21.68 1.01
CA ALA A 160 -26.62 -23.07 1.29
C ALA A 160 -27.81 -23.13 2.26
N ALA A 161 -27.78 -22.31 3.32
CA ALA A 161 -28.89 -22.20 4.26
C ALA A 161 -30.18 -21.71 3.58
N GLY A 162 -30.10 -20.66 2.76
CA GLY A 162 -31.25 -20.17 2.00
C GLY A 162 -31.82 -21.21 1.02
N ALA A 163 -30.94 -21.97 0.34
CA ALA A 163 -31.37 -23.07 -0.52
C ALA A 163 -32.06 -24.20 0.26
N TYR A 164 -31.58 -24.52 1.46
CA TYR A 164 -32.22 -25.49 2.35
C TYR A 164 -33.63 -25.04 2.73
N GLU A 165 -33.82 -23.77 3.12
CA GLU A 165 -35.16 -23.24 3.46
C GLU A 165 -36.14 -23.33 2.27
N MET A 166 -35.65 -23.15 1.05
CA MET A 166 -36.43 -23.32 -0.18
C MET A 166 -36.64 -24.79 -0.59
N ARG A 167 -36.11 -25.75 0.18
CA ARG A 167 -36.09 -27.20 -0.13
C ARG A 167 -35.35 -27.55 -1.42
N ASP A 168 -34.48 -26.68 -1.90
CA ASP A 168 -33.55 -26.97 -3.00
C ASP A 168 -32.27 -27.58 -2.44
N TYR A 169 -32.36 -28.85 -2.04
CA TYR A 169 -31.25 -29.58 -1.44
C TYR A 169 -30.08 -29.78 -2.41
N SER A 170 -30.36 -29.78 -3.72
CA SER A 170 -29.31 -29.87 -4.74
C SER A 170 -28.46 -28.59 -4.76
N ALA A 171 -29.10 -27.41 -4.74
CA ALA A 171 -28.39 -26.14 -4.61
C ALA A 171 -27.71 -26.00 -3.26
N ALA A 172 -28.34 -26.42 -2.16
CA ALA A 172 -27.72 -26.41 -0.84
C ALA A 172 -26.40 -27.20 -0.84
N ASN A 173 -26.40 -28.43 -1.35
CA ASN A 173 -25.20 -29.27 -1.41
C ASN A 173 -24.11 -28.69 -2.33
N ARG A 174 -24.48 -28.11 -3.48
CA ARG A 174 -23.53 -27.39 -4.35
C ARG A 174 -22.87 -26.21 -3.60
N ASN A 175 -23.67 -25.41 -2.92
CA ASN A 175 -23.18 -24.25 -2.17
C ASN A 175 -22.23 -24.65 -1.04
N ILE A 176 -22.50 -25.74 -0.31
CA ILE A 176 -21.56 -26.28 0.68
C ILE A 176 -20.22 -26.65 0.03
N GLY A 177 -20.23 -27.35 -1.11
CA GLY A 177 -19.01 -27.71 -1.82
C GLY A 177 -18.18 -26.51 -2.29
N GLU A 178 -18.84 -25.43 -2.73
CA GLU A 178 -18.17 -24.17 -3.09
C GLU A 178 -17.65 -23.42 -1.85
N ALA A 179 -18.36 -23.47 -0.72
CA ALA A 179 -17.88 -22.92 0.55
C ALA A 179 -16.59 -23.63 1.01
N ASP A 180 -16.56 -24.96 0.94
CA ASP A 180 -15.38 -25.76 1.28
C ASP A 180 -14.19 -25.46 0.35
N ARG A 181 -14.45 -25.22 -0.94
CA ARG A 181 -13.39 -24.80 -1.88
C ARG A 181 -12.84 -23.44 -1.51
N ALA A 182 -13.70 -22.45 -1.29
CA ALA A 182 -13.29 -21.10 -0.90
C ALA A 182 -12.54 -21.11 0.45
N TRP A 183 -12.95 -21.94 1.39
CA TRP A 183 -12.22 -22.13 2.66
C TRP A 183 -10.81 -22.71 2.45
N ARG A 184 -10.62 -23.68 1.54
CA ARG A 184 -9.28 -24.17 1.19
C ARG A 184 -8.43 -23.08 0.54
N GLU A 185 -9.01 -22.29 -0.37
CA GLU A 185 -8.34 -21.15 -1.00
C GLU A 185 -7.93 -20.08 0.03
N TYR A 186 -8.75 -19.86 1.07
CA TYR A 186 -8.39 -19.03 2.23
C TYR A 186 -7.14 -19.56 2.96
N ASN A 187 -7.12 -20.85 3.32
CA ASN A 187 -5.97 -21.43 4.03
C ASN A 187 -4.67 -21.36 3.21
N THR A 188 -4.76 -21.56 1.89
CA THR A 188 -3.62 -21.37 0.99
C THR A 188 -3.14 -19.93 1.00
N ALA A 189 -4.04 -18.95 0.92
CA ALA A 189 -3.69 -17.53 0.93
C ALA A 189 -3.10 -17.06 2.27
N ILE A 190 -3.53 -17.62 3.40
CA ILE A 190 -2.89 -17.38 4.70
C ILE A 190 -1.47 -17.95 4.73
N THR A 191 -1.27 -19.16 4.20
CA THR A 191 0.08 -19.74 4.08
C THR A 191 0.99 -18.89 3.18
N ASP A 192 0.44 -18.33 2.10
CA ASP A 192 1.15 -17.36 1.27
C ASP A 192 1.50 -16.09 2.06
N TYR A 193 0.56 -15.53 2.81
CA TYR A 193 0.80 -14.37 3.68
C TYR A 193 1.95 -14.61 4.67
N ASP A 194 1.94 -15.73 5.39
CA ASP A 194 3.00 -16.08 6.35
C ASP A 194 4.36 -16.24 5.68
N ARG A 195 4.39 -16.76 4.44
CA ARG A 195 5.62 -16.90 3.65
C ARG A 195 6.16 -15.54 3.22
N GLU A 196 5.30 -14.69 2.64
CA GLU A 196 5.70 -13.36 2.20
C GLU A 196 6.16 -12.50 3.38
N LEU A 197 5.48 -12.60 4.52
CA LEU A 197 5.84 -11.85 5.72
C LEU A 197 7.23 -12.26 6.23
N ARG A 198 7.47 -13.57 6.37
CA ARG A 198 8.76 -14.11 6.80
C ARG A 198 9.91 -13.70 5.86
N ALA A 199 9.67 -13.75 4.55
CA ALA A 199 10.68 -13.38 3.56
C ALA A 199 11.15 -11.92 3.70
N VAL A 200 10.24 -11.04 4.13
CA VAL A 200 10.55 -9.63 4.38
C VAL A 200 11.27 -9.47 5.72
N GLU A 201 10.73 -10.05 6.79
CA GLU A 201 11.26 -9.92 8.16
C GLU A 201 12.69 -10.48 8.28
N GLU A 202 12.95 -11.67 7.72
CA GLU A 202 14.28 -12.30 7.72
C GLU A 202 15.27 -11.61 6.74
N GLY A 203 14.76 -11.00 5.67
CA GLY A 203 15.56 -10.26 4.69
C GLY A 203 16.08 -8.91 5.20
N THR A 204 15.41 -8.31 6.20
CA THR A 204 15.83 -7.07 6.87
C THR A 204 16.93 -7.25 7.91
N GLU A 205 17.27 -8.48 8.30
CA GLU A 205 18.13 -8.79 9.46
C GLU A 205 19.63 -8.90 9.17
N VAL A 206 20.14 -8.49 8.00
CA VAL A 206 21.58 -8.52 7.68
C VAL A 206 22.20 -7.11 7.76
N PRO A 207 22.87 -6.74 8.88
CA PRO A 207 23.67 -5.51 8.93
C PRO A 207 25.00 -5.74 8.19
N PRO A 208 25.54 -4.72 7.50
CA PRO A 208 26.88 -4.82 6.94
C PRO A 208 27.93 -4.93 8.05
N ALA A 209 28.85 -5.88 7.87
CA ALA A 209 30.07 -6.03 8.68
C ALA A 209 31.14 -4.99 8.29
#